data_AF-A0A257GWW7-F1
#
_entry.id   AF-A0A257GWW7-F1
#
_cell.length_a   1.000
_cell.length_b   1.000
_cell.length_c   1.000
_cell.angle_alpha   90.00
_cell.angle_beta   90.00
_cell.angle_gamma   90.00
#
_symmetry.space_group_name_H-M   'P 1'
#
loop_
_entity.id
_entity.type
_entity.pdbx_description
1 polymer ?
#
loop_
_entity_poly.entity_id
_entity_poly.type
_entity_poly.pdbx_seq_one_letter_code
_entity_poly.pdbx_strand_id
1 'polypeptide(L)'
;GADGTETITLSDPIGGVYKKLVIKDDILVGACLYGDTADGGWYFRQVKENANISQIRDHLMFGENVIGDVGHQGQHSTASMPDSAEVCGCNGVCKGTIVKAIQENGLFSVDEVKKHTKAASSCGSCAGLVEQILISTVGGAADVKPKSEKAVCGCTELNHGQVRKLIRDKHLITMSQAMTEMGWTSPNGCSTCRPALNYYLLSTWPGEAKDDPQSRLSNERAHANIQKDGTYSVVPRMWGGVTNPSELRRIADVADKYNVPMVKVTGGQRIDLLGIKKEDLPAVWKDLDMPSGHAYGKSIRTVKTCVGSEFCRFGTQNSTQLGIDLEHDLFNMWSPHKVKLAVSGCPRNCAEAGIKDVGIIGVDSGWEMYIGGNGGIKTEVAEFFVKVKTAEEVREYNGAFLQLYREEAFYLERTVHYMQRVGMDHIKKAVLEDEGNRQALNARLQFALSFEQDPWKERIEQPQLKKEFDRIAITELA
;
A
#
# COMPACT_ATOMS: atom_id res chain seq x y z
N GLY A 1 28.70 37.02 -14.80
CA GLY A 1 28.78 36.72 -16.24
C GLY A 1 30.10 37.27 -16.73
N ALA A 2 30.83 36.50 -17.51
CA ALA A 2 32.02 36.92 -18.25
C ALA A 2 31.67 36.99 -19.74
N ASP A 3 32.56 37.54 -20.57
CA ASP A 3 32.34 37.61 -22.02
C ASP A 3 32.13 36.22 -22.63
N GLY A 4 31.14 36.12 -23.53
CA GLY A 4 30.75 34.86 -24.18
C GLY A 4 29.90 33.92 -23.31
N THR A 5 29.21 34.44 -22.29
CA THR A 5 28.27 33.67 -21.47
C THR A 5 26.84 34.18 -21.62
N GLU A 6 25.88 33.26 -21.59
CA GLU A 6 24.44 33.52 -21.56
C GLU A 6 23.89 33.36 -20.14
N THR A 7 22.73 33.95 -19.85
CA THR A 7 22.10 33.81 -18.54
C THR A 7 20.60 33.56 -18.63
N ILE A 8 20.11 32.61 -17.83
CA ILE A 8 18.67 32.42 -17.56
C ILE A 8 18.41 32.92 -16.14
N THR A 9 17.42 33.79 -15.97
CA THR A 9 17.10 34.42 -14.68
C THR A 9 15.63 34.26 -14.35
N LEU A 10 15.34 33.79 -13.13
CA LEU A 10 14.03 33.82 -12.50
C LEU A 10 14.13 34.77 -11.29
N SER A 11 13.21 35.75 -11.24
CA SER A 11 13.18 36.76 -10.18
C SER A 11 11.74 37.02 -9.78
N ASP A 12 11.36 36.57 -8.59
CA ASP A 12 10.10 36.89 -7.92
C ASP A 12 10.39 37.62 -6.60
N PRO A 13 10.38 38.96 -6.60
CA PRO A 13 10.62 39.76 -5.41
C PRO A 13 9.54 39.60 -4.33
N ILE A 14 8.31 39.23 -4.69
CA ILE A 14 7.20 39.07 -3.72
C ILE A 14 7.33 37.71 -3.02
N GLY A 15 7.60 36.65 -3.80
CA GLY A 15 7.88 35.31 -3.27
C GLY A 15 9.26 35.17 -2.62
N GLY A 16 10.13 36.17 -2.75
CA GLY A 16 11.48 36.17 -2.20
C GLY A 16 12.44 35.20 -2.90
N VAL A 17 12.15 34.83 -4.16
CA VAL A 17 12.92 33.84 -4.92
C VAL A 17 13.71 34.53 -6.03
N TYR A 18 15.02 34.25 -6.08
CA TYR A 18 15.89 34.66 -7.17
C TYR A 18 16.82 33.51 -7.56
N LYS A 19 16.78 33.11 -8.84
CA LYS A 19 17.67 32.10 -9.42
C LYS A 19 18.30 32.65 -10.69
N LYS A 20 19.63 32.61 -10.78
CA LYS A 20 20.39 33.01 -11.96
C LYS A 20 21.36 31.90 -12.35
N LEU A 21 21.19 31.39 -13.56
CA LEU A 21 22.03 30.36 -14.16
C LEU A 21 22.88 31.00 -15.26
N VAL A 22 24.18 30.66 -15.29
CA VAL A 22 25.16 31.17 -16.25
C VAL A 22 25.62 30.02 -17.13
N ILE A 23 25.51 30.18 -18.44
CA ILE A 23 25.71 29.12 -19.43
C ILE A 23 26.78 29.58 -20.43
N LYS A 24 27.64 28.65 -20.86
CA LYS A 24 28.61 28.85 -21.94
C LYS A 24 28.62 27.61 -22.81
N ASP A 25 28.39 27.75 -24.11
CA ASP A 25 28.45 26.64 -25.09
C ASP A 25 27.60 25.42 -24.67
N ASP A 26 26.35 25.66 -24.24
CA ASP A 26 25.43 24.65 -23.67
C ASP A 26 25.97 23.89 -22.45
N ILE A 27 26.87 24.50 -21.68
CA ILE A 27 27.35 23.98 -20.39
C ILE A 27 26.99 24.97 -19.29
N LEU A 28 26.40 24.48 -18.20
CA LEU A 28 26.15 25.30 -17.02
C LEU A 28 27.48 25.59 -16.32
N VAL A 29 27.90 26.86 -16.28
CA VAL A 29 29.18 27.30 -15.70
C VAL A 29 29.01 28.04 -14.37
N GLY A 30 27.79 28.32 -13.95
CA GLY A 30 27.52 28.90 -12.64
C GLY A 30 26.05 29.00 -12.30
N ALA A 31 25.74 29.01 -11.01
CA ALA A 31 24.40 29.23 -10.47
C ALA A 31 24.47 30.15 -9.24
N CYS A 32 23.53 31.09 -9.14
CA CYS A 32 23.33 31.97 -8.00
C CYS A 32 21.87 31.88 -7.57
N LEU A 33 21.65 31.47 -6.32
CA LEU A 33 20.31 31.21 -5.77
C LEU A 33 20.13 32.06 -4.50
N TYR A 34 18.95 32.62 -4.33
CA TYR A 34 18.55 33.36 -3.14
C TYR A 34 17.07 33.08 -2.85
N GLY A 35 16.73 32.86 -1.57
CA GLY A 35 15.41 32.36 -1.16
C GLY A 35 15.32 30.84 -1.29
N ASP A 36 14.66 30.34 -2.33
CA ASP A 36 14.58 28.91 -2.64
C ASP A 36 15.91 28.38 -3.20
N THR A 37 16.58 27.55 -2.40
CA THR A 37 17.91 26.98 -2.68
C THR A 37 17.91 25.46 -2.78
N ALA A 38 16.73 24.81 -2.83
CA ALA A 38 16.59 23.36 -2.80
C ALA A 38 17.40 22.66 -3.92
N ASP A 39 17.46 23.27 -5.10
CA ASP A 39 18.17 22.75 -6.28
C ASP A 39 19.69 23.00 -6.27
N GLY A 40 20.23 23.68 -5.24
CA GLY A 40 21.62 24.14 -5.21
C GLY A 40 22.64 23.02 -5.37
N GLY A 41 22.41 21.87 -4.74
CA GLY A 41 23.28 20.70 -4.87
C GLY A 41 23.29 20.12 -6.29
N TRP A 42 22.15 20.14 -6.96
CA TRP A 42 22.01 19.66 -8.34
C TRP A 42 22.73 20.58 -9.33
N TYR A 43 22.51 21.89 -9.26
CA TYR A 43 23.23 22.85 -10.11
C TYR A 43 24.74 22.79 -9.88
N PHE A 44 25.18 22.64 -8.63
CA PHE A 44 26.60 22.50 -8.32
C PHE A 44 27.21 21.25 -8.98
N ARG A 45 26.48 20.12 -8.98
CA ARG A 45 26.89 18.89 -9.67
C ARG A 45 27.01 19.10 -11.19
N GLN A 46 26.00 19.72 -11.81
CA GLN A 46 26.02 20.03 -13.26
C GLN A 46 27.22 20.91 -13.65
N VAL A 47 27.54 21.93 -12.84
CA VAL A 47 28.72 22.79 -13.05
C VAL A 47 30.01 22.00 -12.91
N LYS A 48 30.11 21.13 -11.90
CA LYS A 48 31.31 20.32 -11.67
C LYS A 48 31.55 19.29 -12.77
N GLU A 49 30.49 18.75 -13.35
CA GLU A 49 30.53 17.69 -14.36
C GLU A 49 30.67 18.21 -15.80
N ASN A 50 30.60 19.53 -16.02
CA ASN A 50 30.52 20.15 -17.35
C ASN A 50 29.43 19.50 -18.22
N ALA A 51 28.28 19.19 -17.60
CA ALA A 51 27.19 18.51 -18.27
C ALA A 51 26.60 19.38 -19.39
N ASN A 52 26.33 18.78 -20.55
CA ASN A 52 25.64 19.45 -21.64
C ASN A 52 24.16 19.61 -21.29
N ILE A 53 23.67 20.85 -21.27
CA ILE A 53 22.32 21.21 -20.86
C ILE A 53 21.35 21.40 -22.03
N SER A 54 21.78 21.18 -23.28
CA SER A 54 20.96 21.45 -24.48
C SER A 54 19.59 20.77 -24.45
N GLN A 55 19.51 19.55 -23.93
CA GLN A 55 18.28 18.74 -23.86
C GLN A 55 17.34 19.14 -22.72
N ILE A 56 17.86 19.90 -21.74
CA ILE A 56 17.13 20.26 -20.52
C ILE A 56 17.00 21.76 -20.35
N ARG A 57 17.48 22.55 -21.32
CA ARG A 57 17.62 24.01 -21.24
C ARG A 57 16.30 24.70 -20.86
N ASP A 58 15.19 24.28 -21.45
CA ASP A 58 13.87 24.87 -21.26
C ASP A 58 13.26 24.55 -19.87
N HIS A 59 13.77 23.53 -19.20
CA HIS A 59 13.34 23.09 -17.87
C HIS A 59 14.39 23.33 -16.78
N LEU A 60 15.61 23.71 -17.18
CA LEU A 60 16.78 23.84 -16.32
C LEU A 60 16.51 24.72 -15.10
N MET A 61 15.72 25.79 -15.26
CA MET A 61 15.41 26.75 -14.19
C MET A 61 14.59 26.15 -13.03
N PHE A 62 13.87 25.05 -13.27
CA PHE A 62 12.92 24.48 -12.31
C PHE A 62 13.45 23.26 -11.55
N GLY A 63 14.75 22.96 -11.70
CA GLY A 63 15.41 21.93 -10.90
C GLY A 63 15.23 20.49 -11.38
N GLU A 64 15.89 19.57 -10.67
CA GLU A 64 15.95 18.13 -10.98
C GLU A 64 14.56 17.49 -11.04
N ASN A 65 13.64 17.93 -10.17
CA ASN A 65 12.30 17.37 -10.02
C ASN A 65 11.41 17.54 -11.28
N VAL A 66 11.71 18.53 -12.14
CA VAL A 66 10.95 18.78 -13.37
C VAL A 66 11.56 18.05 -14.58
N ILE A 67 12.84 17.68 -14.51
CA ILE A 67 13.59 17.06 -15.61
C ILE A 67 13.49 15.52 -15.58
N GLY A 68 12.98 14.95 -14.49
CA GLY A 68 12.57 13.56 -14.45
C GLY A 68 12.93 12.90 -13.13
N ASP A 69 11.93 12.76 -12.27
CA ASP A 69 11.92 11.65 -11.34
C ASP A 69 11.93 10.35 -12.16
N VAL A 70 12.91 9.49 -11.90
CA VAL A 70 13.07 8.20 -12.58
C VAL A 70 11.98 7.28 -12.04
N GLY A 71 10.78 7.43 -12.60
CA GLY A 71 9.64 6.58 -12.31
C GLY A 71 8.50 7.32 -11.61
N HIS A 72 7.45 7.51 -12.40
CA HIS A 72 6.05 7.40 -11.98
C HIS A 72 5.21 8.68 -11.88
N GLN A 73 5.74 9.90 -12.08
CA GLN A 73 4.91 11.11 -12.29
C GLN A 73 5.43 12.16 -13.28
N GLY A 74 6.33 11.82 -14.20
CA GLY A 74 6.64 12.70 -15.33
C GLY A 74 5.50 12.69 -16.36
N GLN A 75 4.73 13.78 -16.48
CA GLN A 75 3.74 13.96 -17.56
C GLN A 75 4.38 14.23 -18.94
N HIS A 76 5.70 14.33 -19.03
CA HIS A 76 6.45 14.44 -20.28
C HIS A 76 7.77 13.67 -20.08
N SER A 77 8.23 12.71 -20.87
CA SER A 77 7.92 12.31 -22.25
C SER A 77 8.28 10.81 -22.41
N THR A 78 7.28 9.91 -22.45
CA THR A 78 7.50 8.53 -22.92
C THR A 78 7.87 8.48 -24.40
N ALA A 79 7.48 9.51 -25.16
CA ALA A 79 7.79 9.66 -26.58
C ALA A 79 9.30 9.69 -26.84
N SER A 80 10.08 10.38 -26.00
CA SER A 80 11.54 10.54 -26.15
C SER A 80 12.37 9.37 -25.61
N MET A 81 11.76 8.42 -24.89
CA MET A 81 12.47 7.23 -24.42
C MET A 81 12.92 6.36 -25.61
N PRO A 82 14.16 5.85 -25.63
CA PRO A 82 14.58 4.90 -26.66
C PRO A 82 13.86 3.55 -26.47
N ASP A 83 13.71 2.79 -27.55
CA ASP A 83 13.04 1.48 -27.51
C ASP A 83 13.75 0.46 -26.61
N SER A 84 15.06 0.63 -26.41
CA SER A 84 15.88 -0.17 -25.50
C SER A 84 15.74 0.23 -24.02
N ALA A 85 15.02 1.32 -23.70
CA ALA A 85 14.83 1.73 -22.32
C ALA A 85 13.97 0.69 -21.57
N GLU A 86 14.47 0.22 -20.43
CA GLU A 86 13.74 -0.70 -19.58
C GLU A 86 12.54 0.02 -18.94
N VAL A 87 11.36 -0.57 -19.13
CA VAL A 87 10.09 -0.07 -18.56
C VAL A 87 9.69 -0.92 -17.35
N CYS A 88 9.88 -2.24 -17.41
CA CYS A 88 9.55 -3.15 -16.32
C CYS A 88 10.77 -3.96 -15.86
N GLY A 89 11.45 -3.50 -14.80
CA GLY A 89 12.61 -4.21 -14.26
C GLY A 89 12.31 -5.59 -13.65
N CYS A 90 11.08 -5.85 -13.18
CA CYS A 90 10.74 -7.19 -12.68
C CYS A 90 10.71 -8.27 -13.76
N ASN A 91 10.39 -7.91 -15.00
CA ASN A 91 10.25 -8.83 -16.12
C ASN A 91 11.21 -8.52 -17.28
N GLY A 92 12.12 -7.54 -17.12
CA GLY A 92 13.07 -7.10 -18.15
C GLY A 92 12.41 -6.57 -19.43
N VAL A 93 11.24 -5.93 -19.33
CA VAL A 93 10.49 -5.49 -20.51
C VAL A 93 10.88 -4.06 -20.87
N CYS A 94 11.32 -3.84 -22.11
CA CYS A 94 11.68 -2.53 -22.64
C CYS A 94 10.52 -1.86 -23.40
N LYS A 95 10.62 -0.54 -23.64
CA LYS A 95 9.62 0.25 -24.38
C LYS A 95 9.30 -0.38 -25.74
N GLY A 96 10.32 -0.75 -26.51
CA GLY A 96 10.16 -1.31 -27.85
C GLY A 96 9.33 -2.60 -27.87
N THR A 97 9.48 -3.45 -26.85
CA THR A 97 8.66 -4.67 -26.68
C THR A 97 7.18 -4.33 -26.48
N ILE A 98 6.90 -3.27 -25.70
CA ILE A 98 5.53 -2.82 -25.45
C ILE A 98 4.90 -2.21 -26.71
N VAL A 99 5.62 -1.28 -27.36
CA VAL A 99 5.16 -0.63 -28.60
C VAL A 99 4.89 -1.66 -29.69
N LYS A 100 5.82 -2.61 -29.90
CA LYS A 100 5.66 -3.70 -30.86
C LYS A 100 4.42 -4.55 -30.55
N ALA A 101 4.22 -4.94 -29.29
CA ALA A 101 3.06 -5.72 -28.90
C ALA A 101 1.74 -4.97 -29.16
N ILE A 102 1.70 -3.66 -28.86
CA ILE A 102 0.53 -2.80 -29.12
C ILE A 102 0.21 -2.75 -30.62
N GLN A 103 1.22 -2.51 -31.46
CA GLN A 103 1.04 -2.36 -32.91
C GLN A 103 0.68 -3.67 -33.61
N GLU A 104 1.35 -4.78 -33.26
CA GLU A 104 1.14 -6.06 -33.93
C GLU A 104 -0.17 -6.76 -33.52
N ASN A 105 -0.60 -6.58 -32.26
CA ASN A 105 -1.77 -7.26 -31.72
C ASN A 105 -3.00 -6.34 -31.58
N GLY A 106 -2.86 -5.05 -31.91
CA GLY A 106 -3.96 -4.07 -31.79
C GLY A 106 -4.47 -3.91 -30.36
N LEU A 107 -3.56 -3.64 -29.41
CA LEU A 107 -3.91 -3.55 -27.99
C LEU A 107 -4.36 -2.13 -27.63
N PHE A 108 -5.46 -2.00 -26.90
CA PHE A 108 -6.03 -0.69 -26.53
C PHE A 108 -6.07 -0.43 -25.03
N SER A 109 -5.70 -1.42 -24.21
CA SER A 109 -5.73 -1.31 -22.74
C SER A 109 -4.43 -1.79 -22.07
N VAL A 110 -4.12 -1.24 -20.88
CA VAL A 110 -2.98 -1.66 -20.05
C VAL A 110 -3.06 -3.15 -19.70
N ASP A 111 -4.27 -3.70 -19.53
CA ASP A 111 -4.44 -5.10 -19.17
C ASP A 111 -4.15 -6.05 -20.33
N GLU A 112 -4.42 -5.64 -21.57
CA GLU A 112 -3.96 -6.36 -22.75
C GLU A 112 -2.44 -6.32 -22.88
N VAL A 113 -1.83 -5.13 -22.69
CA VAL A 113 -0.36 -5.01 -22.70
C VAL A 113 0.27 -5.92 -21.63
N LYS A 114 -0.30 -5.98 -20.42
CA LYS A 114 0.14 -6.90 -19.35
C LYS A 114 0.10 -8.36 -19.80
N LYS A 115 -1.00 -8.79 -20.45
CA LYS A 115 -1.17 -10.18 -20.91
C LYS A 115 -0.12 -10.58 -21.96
N HIS A 116 0.19 -9.69 -22.89
CA HIS A 116 1.10 -9.98 -24.00
C HIS A 116 2.59 -9.78 -23.65
N THR A 117 2.92 -8.83 -22.77
CA THR A 117 4.32 -8.45 -22.50
C THR A 117 4.81 -8.81 -21.10
N LYS A 118 3.88 -9.11 -20.17
CA LYS A 118 4.12 -9.19 -18.73
C LYS A 118 4.55 -7.87 -18.06
N ALA A 119 4.70 -6.75 -18.79
CA ALA A 119 4.93 -5.45 -18.15
C ALA A 119 3.77 -5.12 -17.21
N ALA A 120 4.06 -4.58 -16.02
CA ALA A 120 3.09 -4.26 -14.96
C ALA A 120 2.33 -5.46 -14.34
N SER A 121 2.73 -6.71 -14.62
CA SER A 121 2.08 -7.92 -14.07
C SER A 121 2.62 -8.39 -12.71
N SER A 122 3.84 -7.98 -12.32
CA SER A 122 4.51 -8.46 -11.10
C SER A 122 4.35 -7.52 -9.91
N CYS A 123 5.16 -6.44 -9.84
CA CYS A 123 5.04 -5.44 -8.78
C CYS A 123 4.03 -4.33 -9.11
N GLY A 124 3.77 -4.10 -10.40
CA GLY A 124 2.86 -3.06 -10.89
C GLY A 124 3.44 -1.64 -10.92
N SER A 125 4.72 -1.44 -10.56
CA SER A 125 5.36 -0.12 -10.53
C SER A 125 5.25 0.61 -11.87
N CYS A 126 5.56 -0.09 -12.95
CA CYS A 126 5.58 0.46 -14.30
C CYS A 126 4.18 0.63 -14.92
N ALA A 127 3.07 0.39 -14.20
CA ALA A 127 1.73 0.44 -14.79
C ALA A 127 1.40 1.81 -15.41
N GLY A 128 1.68 2.91 -14.70
CA GLY A 128 1.47 4.26 -15.23
C GLY A 128 2.36 4.58 -16.43
N LEU A 129 3.60 4.06 -16.44
CA LEU A 129 4.52 4.22 -17.58
C LEU A 129 4.04 3.43 -18.80
N VAL A 130 3.52 2.22 -18.59
CA VAL A 130 2.88 1.40 -19.63
C VAL A 130 1.65 2.11 -20.19
N GLU A 131 0.83 2.72 -19.34
CA GLU A 131 -0.33 3.51 -19.75
C GLU A 131 0.06 4.72 -20.60
N GLN A 132 1.10 5.46 -20.21
CA GLN A 132 1.64 6.56 -21.01
C GLN A 132 2.20 6.10 -22.36
N ILE A 133 2.88 4.94 -22.41
CA ILE A 133 3.35 4.35 -23.67
C ILE A 133 2.17 3.96 -24.55
N LEU A 134 1.13 3.36 -23.98
CA LEU A 134 -0.10 3.00 -24.68
C LEU A 134 -0.77 4.24 -25.29
N ILE A 135 -1.01 5.28 -24.49
CA ILE A 135 -1.56 6.57 -24.96
C ILE A 135 -0.69 7.16 -26.08
N SER A 136 0.64 7.14 -25.93
CA SER A 136 1.54 7.64 -26.97
C SER A 136 1.53 6.81 -28.27
N THR A 137 1.15 5.53 -28.20
CA THR A 137 1.18 4.60 -29.35
C THR A 137 -0.14 4.60 -30.13
N VAL A 138 -1.30 4.64 -29.43
CA VAL A 138 -2.63 4.57 -30.07
C VAL A 138 -3.48 5.85 -29.91
N GLY A 139 -2.95 6.88 -29.24
CA GLY A 139 -3.61 8.17 -29.08
C GLY A 139 -4.96 8.06 -28.36
N GLY A 140 -5.97 8.76 -28.88
CA GLY A 140 -7.33 8.77 -28.34
C GLY A 140 -8.09 7.44 -28.42
N ALA A 141 -7.52 6.41 -29.06
CA ALA A 141 -8.07 5.06 -29.06
C ALA A 141 -7.68 4.25 -27.81
N ALA A 142 -6.82 4.78 -26.93
CA ALA A 142 -6.46 4.12 -25.68
C ALA A 142 -7.66 4.10 -24.72
N ASP A 143 -8.08 2.91 -24.27
CA ASP A 143 -9.12 2.73 -23.25
C ASP A 143 -8.53 2.98 -21.84
N VAL A 144 -8.29 4.25 -21.55
CA VAL A 144 -7.74 4.74 -20.27
C VAL A 144 -8.86 5.43 -19.49
N LYS A 145 -9.72 4.62 -18.88
CA LYS A 145 -10.76 5.12 -17.98
C LYS A 145 -10.21 5.30 -16.56
N PRO A 146 -10.62 6.35 -15.84
CA PRO A 146 -10.39 6.44 -14.40
C PRO A 146 -10.87 5.16 -13.71
N LYS A 147 -10.18 4.73 -12.64
CA LYS A 147 -10.60 3.54 -11.86
C LYS A 147 -12.05 3.61 -11.36
N SER A 148 -12.58 4.81 -11.14
CA SER A 148 -13.98 5.06 -10.76
C SER A 148 -14.98 4.66 -11.83
N GLU A 149 -14.58 4.62 -13.10
CA GLU A 149 -15.43 4.30 -14.24
C GLU A 149 -15.19 2.89 -14.78
N LYS A 150 -14.05 2.29 -14.45
CA LYS A 150 -13.68 0.95 -14.91
C LYS A 150 -14.48 -0.13 -14.19
N ALA A 151 -14.99 -1.10 -14.94
CA ALA A 151 -15.59 -2.30 -14.40
C ALA A 151 -14.61 -3.07 -13.52
N VAL A 152 -15.13 -3.81 -12.52
CA VAL A 152 -14.29 -4.60 -11.60
C VAL A 152 -13.39 -5.59 -12.36
N CYS A 153 -13.96 -6.26 -13.36
CA CYS A 153 -13.29 -7.18 -14.28
C CYS A 153 -14.25 -7.52 -15.44
N GLY A 154 -13.81 -8.31 -16.42
CA GLY A 154 -14.67 -8.75 -17.54
C GLY A 154 -15.85 -9.67 -17.19
N CYS A 155 -16.11 -9.93 -15.91
CA CYS A 155 -17.31 -10.68 -15.47
C CYS A 155 -18.54 -9.77 -15.24
N THR A 156 -18.39 -8.45 -15.32
CA THR A 156 -19.46 -7.47 -15.08
C THR A 156 -19.14 -6.17 -15.81
N GLU A 157 -20.15 -5.38 -16.14
CA GLU A 157 -20.00 -3.99 -16.60
C GLU A 157 -19.94 -2.99 -15.42
N LEU A 158 -20.19 -3.46 -14.21
CA LEU A 158 -20.26 -2.61 -13.03
C LEU A 158 -18.88 -2.26 -12.48
N ASN A 159 -18.69 -1.00 -12.11
CA ASN A 159 -17.52 -0.55 -11.38
C ASN A 159 -17.63 -0.86 -9.87
N HIS A 160 -16.52 -0.71 -9.14
CA HIS A 160 -16.48 -1.01 -7.71
C HIS A 160 -17.48 -0.19 -6.87
N GLY A 161 -17.73 1.07 -7.24
CA GLY A 161 -18.68 1.95 -6.54
C GLY A 161 -20.12 1.49 -6.70
N GLN A 162 -20.52 1.14 -7.93
CA GLN A 162 -21.84 0.60 -8.24
C GLN A 162 -22.10 -0.71 -7.52
N VAL A 163 -21.11 -1.63 -7.50
CA VAL A 163 -21.21 -2.90 -6.78
C VAL A 163 -21.47 -2.69 -5.29
N ARG A 164 -20.67 -1.82 -4.64
CA ARG A 164 -20.89 -1.48 -3.22
C ARG A 164 -22.26 -0.86 -2.97
N LYS A 165 -22.71 0.03 -3.86
CA LYS A 165 -24.01 0.67 -3.74
C LYS A 165 -25.14 -0.36 -3.82
N LEU A 166 -25.08 -1.27 -4.79
CA LEU A 166 -26.09 -2.31 -4.98
C LEU A 166 -26.12 -3.31 -3.81
N ILE A 167 -24.96 -3.69 -3.27
CA ILE A 167 -24.90 -4.52 -2.05
C ILE A 167 -25.68 -3.89 -0.89
N ARG A 168 -25.55 -2.57 -0.72
CA ARG A 168 -26.30 -1.80 0.29
C ARG A 168 -27.77 -1.70 -0.04
N ASP A 169 -28.11 -1.18 -1.23
CA ASP A 169 -29.49 -0.90 -1.65
C ASP A 169 -30.37 -2.16 -1.65
N LYS A 170 -29.79 -3.32 -1.96
CA LYS A 170 -30.49 -4.61 -2.11
C LYS A 170 -30.30 -5.56 -0.93
N HIS A 171 -29.59 -5.13 0.13
CA HIS A 171 -29.27 -5.96 1.31
C HIS A 171 -28.70 -7.33 0.94
N LEU A 172 -27.67 -7.36 0.09
CA LEU A 172 -27.05 -8.60 -0.37
C LEU A 172 -26.05 -9.11 0.68
N ILE A 173 -26.19 -10.36 1.11
CA ILE A 173 -25.38 -10.94 2.19
C ILE A 173 -24.56 -12.18 1.77
N THR A 174 -24.67 -12.63 0.52
CA THR A 174 -23.90 -13.76 -0.01
C THR A 174 -23.36 -13.48 -1.41
N MET A 175 -22.25 -14.14 -1.75
CA MET A 175 -21.64 -14.09 -3.09
C MET A 175 -22.63 -14.46 -4.19
N SER A 176 -23.42 -15.52 -3.98
CA SER A 176 -24.40 -16.00 -4.97
C SER A 176 -25.53 -15.00 -5.20
N GLN A 177 -26.11 -14.43 -4.13
CA GLN A 177 -27.13 -13.39 -4.27
C GLN A 177 -26.59 -12.20 -5.05
N ALA A 178 -25.38 -11.74 -4.69
CA ALA A 178 -24.76 -10.59 -5.31
C ALA A 178 -24.46 -10.80 -6.80
N MET A 179 -23.88 -11.96 -7.17
CA MET A 179 -23.61 -12.28 -8.58
C MET A 179 -24.89 -12.42 -9.41
N THR A 180 -25.94 -13.04 -8.86
CA THR A 180 -27.23 -13.19 -9.57
C THR A 180 -27.93 -11.86 -9.74
N GLU A 181 -28.08 -11.07 -8.67
CA GLU A 181 -28.79 -9.78 -8.71
C GLU A 181 -28.10 -8.78 -9.65
N MET A 182 -26.77 -8.80 -9.72
CA MET A 182 -25.98 -7.89 -10.54
C MET A 182 -25.65 -8.44 -11.94
N GLY A 183 -26.19 -9.60 -12.32
CA GLY A 183 -26.04 -10.16 -13.66
C GLY A 183 -24.60 -10.51 -14.03
N TRP A 184 -23.82 -11.08 -13.10
CA TRP A 184 -22.44 -11.52 -13.39
C TRP A 184 -22.42 -12.53 -14.54
N THR A 185 -21.61 -12.28 -15.57
CA THR A 185 -21.56 -13.13 -16.77
C THR A 185 -20.92 -14.49 -16.50
N SER A 186 -20.02 -14.56 -15.52
CA SER A 186 -19.44 -15.81 -15.03
C SER A 186 -20.10 -16.21 -13.71
N PRO A 187 -20.84 -17.35 -13.66
CA PRO A 187 -21.55 -17.78 -12.45
C PRO A 187 -20.65 -18.01 -11.23
N ASN A 188 -19.38 -18.34 -11.47
CA ASN A 188 -18.38 -18.55 -10.43
C ASN A 188 -17.46 -17.34 -10.22
N GLY A 189 -17.60 -16.27 -11.01
CA GLY A 189 -16.65 -15.16 -11.03
C GLY A 189 -15.21 -15.59 -11.37
N CYS A 190 -14.27 -14.66 -11.17
CA CYS A 190 -12.84 -14.89 -11.40
C CYS A 190 -11.99 -14.48 -10.18
N SER A 191 -10.67 -14.69 -10.27
CA SER A 191 -9.71 -14.34 -9.21
C SER A 191 -9.65 -12.84 -8.89
N THR A 192 -10.18 -11.97 -9.76
CA THR A 192 -10.26 -10.52 -9.51
C THR A 192 -11.53 -10.14 -8.73
N CYS A 193 -12.70 -10.57 -9.20
CA CYS A 193 -13.97 -10.12 -8.59
C CYS A 193 -14.35 -10.89 -7.34
N ARG A 194 -13.95 -12.16 -7.22
CA ARG A 194 -14.33 -12.98 -6.06
C ARG A 194 -13.84 -12.39 -4.73
N PRO A 195 -12.55 -12.04 -4.57
CA PRO A 195 -12.09 -11.43 -3.32
C PRO A 195 -12.71 -10.05 -3.07
N ALA A 196 -12.87 -9.24 -4.13
CA ALA A 196 -13.48 -7.92 -4.02
C ALA A 196 -14.93 -7.99 -3.53
N LEU A 197 -15.73 -8.88 -4.13
CA LEU A 197 -17.13 -9.04 -3.77
C LEU A 197 -17.29 -9.60 -2.36
N ASN A 198 -16.49 -10.60 -1.98
CA ASN A 198 -16.50 -11.15 -0.62
C ASN A 198 -16.16 -10.08 0.42
N TYR A 199 -15.11 -9.29 0.16
CA TYR A 199 -14.75 -8.17 1.04
C TYR A 199 -15.86 -7.11 1.13
N TYR A 200 -16.51 -6.75 0.03
CA TYR A 200 -17.59 -5.76 0.05
C TYR A 200 -18.81 -6.23 0.82
N LEU A 201 -19.18 -7.51 0.72
CA LEU A 201 -20.26 -8.09 1.53
C LEU A 201 -19.90 -8.01 3.02
N LEU A 202 -18.74 -8.54 3.41
CA LEU A 202 -18.29 -8.60 4.80
C LEU A 202 -18.08 -7.22 5.44
N SER A 203 -17.54 -6.26 4.68
CA SER A 203 -17.32 -4.90 5.19
C SER A 203 -18.61 -4.08 5.26
N THR A 204 -19.63 -4.43 4.48
CA THR A 204 -20.93 -3.73 4.50
C THR A 204 -21.84 -4.29 5.59
N TRP A 205 -21.86 -5.61 5.77
CA TRP A 205 -22.76 -6.30 6.71
C TRP A 205 -22.00 -7.20 7.70
N PRO A 206 -21.21 -6.62 8.62
CA PRO A 206 -20.50 -7.42 9.64
C PRO A 206 -21.48 -8.24 10.48
N GLY A 207 -21.19 -9.53 10.68
CA GLY A 207 -22.04 -10.46 11.42
C GLY A 207 -23.25 -11.03 10.66
N GLU A 208 -23.64 -10.42 9.54
CA GLU A 208 -24.75 -10.91 8.69
C GLU A 208 -24.27 -11.53 7.37
N ALA A 209 -23.27 -10.92 6.72
CA ALA A 209 -22.72 -11.44 5.48
C ALA A 209 -22.03 -12.78 5.70
N LYS A 210 -22.27 -13.73 4.79
CA LYS A 210 -21.63 -15.04 4.81
C LYS A 210 -20.30 -14.97 4.08
N ASP A 211 -19.21 -15.17 4.84
CA ASP A 211 -17.87 -15.31 4.26
C ASP A 211 -17.81 -16.50 3.31
N ASP A 212 -17.16 -16.31 2.17
CA ASP A 212 -16.78 -17.38 1.26
C ASP A 212 -15.26 -17.58 1.33
N PRO A 213 -14.78 -18.58 2.11
CA PRO A 213 -13.35 -18.81 2.30
C PRO A 213 -12.59 -18.95 0.98
N GLN A 214 -13.18 -19.58 -0.04
CA GLN A 214 -12.51 -19.78 -1.33
C GLN A 214 -12.26 -18.47 -2.09
N SER A 215 -13.01 -17.42 -1.77
CA SER A 215 -12.83 -16.09 -2.35
C SER A 215 -11.76 -15.26 -1.64
N ARG A 216 -11.29 -15.68 -0.45
CA ARG A 216 -10.14 -15.04 0.20
C ARG A 216 -8.83 -15.42 -0.48
N LEU A 217 -7.86 -14.50 -0.45
CA LEU A 217 -6.53 -14.77 -0.99
C LEU A 217 -5.85 -15.90 -0.19
N SER A 218 -4.94 -16.64 -0.82
CA SER A 218 -4.26 -17.79 -0.19
C SER A 218 -3.67 -17.46 1.18
N ASN A 219 -3.06 -16.27 1.29
CA ASN A 219 -2.40 -15.82 2.51
C ASN A 219 -3.37 -15.42 3.62
N GLU A 220 -4.59 -15.03 3.24
CA GLU A 220 -5.66 -14.69 4.17
C GLU A 220 -6.32 -15.95 4.69
N ARG A 221 -6.52 -16.96 3.81
CA ARG A 221 -7.03 -18.26 4.24
C ARG A 221 -6.04 -19.03 5.09
N ALA A 222 -4.77 -19.09 4.67
CA ALA A 222 -3.77 -19.88 5.38
C ALA A 222 -3.20 -19.15 6.60
N HIS A 223 -3.53 -17.86 6.80
CA HIS A 223 -2.92 -16.98 7.80
C HIS A 223 -1.39 -17.03 7.85
N ALA A 224 -0.79 -17.42 6.72
CA ALA A 224 0.61 -17.68 6.46
C ALA A 224 0.86 -17.37 4.98
N ASN A 225 2.09 -17.03 4.61
CA ASN A 225 2.38 -16.52 3.27
C ASN A 225 3.00 -17.58 2.38
N ILE A 226 2.38 -17.88 1.23
CA ILE A 226 2.95 -18.82 0.27
C ILE A 226 4.26 -18.27 -0.33
N GLN A 227 5.30 -19.11 -0.36
CA GLN A 227 6.63 -18.82 -0.89
C GLN A 227 6.78 -19.37 -2.31
N LYS A 228 7.88 -18.98 -2.98
CA LYS A 228 8.16 -19.34 -4.38
C LYS A 228 8.20 -20.85 -4.63
N ASP A 229 8.67 -21.62 -3.66
CA ASP A 229 8.81 -23.07 -3.70
C ASP A 229 7.57 -23.82 -3.19
N GLY A 230 6.47 -23.10 -2.90
CA GLY A 230 5.23 -23.67 -2.35
C GLY A 230 5.25 -23.90 -0.84
N THR A 231 6.36 -23.59 -0.15
CA THR A 231 6.37 -23.52 1.32
C THR A 231 5.67 -22.25 1.81
N TYR A 232 5.61 -22.06 3.12
CA TYR A 232 4.93 -20.96 3.78
C TYR A 232 5.87 -20.22 4.73
N SER A 233 5.57 -18.93 4.93
CA SER A 233 6.14 -18.14 6.01
C SER A 233 5.12 -17.85 7.08
N VAL A 234 5.53 -18.01 8.34
CA VAL A 234 4.71 -17.87 9.55
C VAL A 234 5.26 -16.72 10.38
N VAL A 235 4.42 -15.71 10.62
CA VAL A 235 4.78 -14.51 11.38
C VAL A 235 3.87 -14.42 12.59
N PRO A 236 4.28 -14.87 13.78
CA PRO A 236 3.49 -14.67 15.00
C PRO A 236 3.36 -13.18 15.33
N ARG A 237 2.24 -12.82 15.96
CA ARG A 237 1.95 -11.45 16.38
C ARG A 237 2.79 -11.08 17.60
N MET A 238 3.33 -9.86 17.60
CA MET A 238 4.11 -9.27 18.69
C MET A 238 3.58 -7.86 18.91
N TRP A 239 2.62 -7.64 19.80
CA TRP A 239 1.88 -6.37 19.89
C TRP A 239 2.82 -5.16 20.04
N GLY A 240 2.68 -4.16 19.17
CA GLY A 240 3.56 -2.99 19.14
C GLY A 240 5.05 -3.27 18.84
N GLY A 241 5.38 -4.51 18.44
CA GLY A 241 6.77 -4.97 18.28
C GLY A 241 7.40 -5.49 19.57
N VAL A 242 6.62 -5.67 20.64
CA VAL A 242 7.07 -6.12 21.95
C VAL A 242 6.96 -7.63 22.07
N THR A 243 7.92 -8.24 22.75
CA THR A 243 7.94 -9.66 23.10
C THR A 243 8.67 -9.88 24.43
N ASN A 244 8.65 -11.10 24.94
CA ASN A 244 9.32 -11.49 26.17
C ASN A 244 10.15 -12.77 25.99
N PRO A 245 10.99 -13.15 26.98
CA PRO A 245 11.84 -14.33 26.86
C PRO A 245 11.10 -15.66 26.64
N SER A 246 9.88 -15.84 27.17
CA SER A 246 9.14 -17.10 26.99
C SER A 246 8.56 -17.23 25.58
N GLU A 247 8.03 -16.16 25.01
CA GLU A 247 7.61 -16.09 23.61
C GLU A 247 8.78 -16.31 22.66
N LEU A 248 9.93 -15.67 22.92
CA LEU A 248 11.13 -15.86 22.10
C LEU A 248 11.64 -17.31 22.14
N ARG A 249 11.63 -17.96 23.31
CA ARG A 249 11.95 -19.39 23.43
C ARG A 249 10.97 -20.23 22.62
N ARG A 250 9.67 -19.95 22.73
CA ARG A 250 8.64 -20.68 21.98
C ARG A 250 8.83 -20.57 20.47
N ILE A 251 9.16 -19.38 19.96
CA ILE A 251 9.49 -19.17 18.55
C ILE A 251 10.74 -19.98 18.15
N ALA A 252 11.77 -20.00 18.99
CA ALA A 252 12.99 -20.79 18.75
C ALA A 252 12.70 -22.30 18.76
N ASP A 253 11.94 -22.79 19.74
CA ASP A 253 11.56 -24.21 19.86
C ASP A 253 10.75 -24.68 18.64
N VAL A 254 9.84 -23.83 18.14
CA VAL A 254 9.10 -24.08 16.89
C VAL A 254 10.05 -24.08 15.69
N ALA A 255 10.98 -23.13 15.62
CA ALA A 255 11.95 -23.08 14.53
C ALA A 255 12.79 -24.37 14.46
N ASP A 256 13.27 -24.86 15.61
CA ASP A 256 14.03 -26.12 15.69
C ASP A 256 13.16 -27.33 15.36
N LYS A 257 11.96 -27.45 15.98
CA LYS A 257 11.06 -28.60 15.80
C LYS A 257 10.66 -28.83 14.35
N TYR A 258 10.41 -27.75 13.60
CA TYR A 258 9.99 -27.83 12.20
C TYR A 258 11.14 -27.62 11.21
N ASN A 259 12.40 -27.59 11.70
CA ASN A 259 13.61 -27.38 10.91
C ASN A 259 13.52 -26.15 10.01
N VAL A 260 13.05 -25.01 10.55
CA VAL A 260 12.86 -23.76 9.81
C VAL A 260 14.18 -23.29 9.21
N PRO A 261 14.31 -23.23 7.88
CA PRO A 261 15.56 -22.84 7.23
C PRO A 261 16.05 -21.43 7.55
N MET A 262 15.13 -20.49 7.81
CA MET A 262 15.47 -19.09 8.10
C MET A 262 14.48 -18.46 9.06
N VAL A 263 15.03 -17.84 10.12
CA VAL A 263 14.31 -16.97 11.05
C VAL A 263 14.76 -15.52 10.78
N LYS A 264 13.83 -14.64 10.42
CA LYS A 264 14.16 -13.27 9.97
C LYS A 264 13.41 -12.20 10.76
N VAL A 265 14.15 -11.19 11.23
CA VAL A 265 13.55 -9.96 11.78
C VAL A 265 13.05 -9.08 10.63
N THR A 266 11.80 -8.65 10.71
CA THR A 266 11.14 -7.85 9.68
C THR A 266 11.17 -6.35 9.99
N GLY A 267 11.03 -5.51 8.96
CA GLY A 267 10.95 -4.05 9.14
C GLY A 267 9.73 -3.55 9.92
N GLY A 268 8.75 -4.43 10.18
CA GLY A 268 7.57 -4.16 11.00
C GLY A 268 7.70 -4.61 12.46
N GLN A 269 8.92 -4.86 12.95
CA GLN A 269 9.20 -5.35 14.31
C GLN A 269 8.49 -6.69 14.59
N ARG A 270 8.69 -7.65 13.69
CA ARG A 270 8.18 -9.03 13.80
C ARG A 270 9.28 -10.03 13.50
N ILE A 271 9.06 -11.28 13.86
CA ILE A 271 9.90 -12.43 13.49
C ILE A 271 9.16 -13.28 12.45
N ASP A 272 9.82 -13.63 11.36
CA ASP A 272 9.30 -14.43 10.23
C ASP A 272 10.01 -15.78 10.17
N LEU A 273 9.24 -16.86 10.21
CA LEU A 273 9.69 -18.24 10.08
C LEU A 273 9.45 -18.69 8.64
N LEU A 274 10.51 -18.78 7.83
CA LEU A 274 10.42 -19.01 6.38
C LEU A 274 10.77 -20.46 6.04
N GLY A 275 9.93 -21.11 5.21
CA GLY A 275 10.19 -22.47 4.71
C GLY A 275 9.34 -23.57 5.36
N ILE A 276 8.24 -23.21 6.01
CA ILE A 276 7.32 -24.16 6.67
C ILE A 276 6.48 -24.88 5.61
N LYS A 277 6.32 -26.20 5.70
CA LYS A 277 5.45 -26.94 4.79
C LYS A 277 3.98 -26.67 5.08
N LYS A 278 3.13 -26.75 4.07
CA LYS A 278 1.70 -26.43 4.18
C LYS A 278 1.00 -27.27 5.25
N GLU A 279 1.27 -28.58 5.24
CA GLU A 279 0.70 -29.57 6.15
C GLU A 279 1.12 -29.36 7.62
N ASP A 280 2.26 -28.70 7.85
CA ASP A 280 2.77 -28.43 9.20
C ASP A 280 2.11 -27.18 9.81
N LEU A 281 1.46 -26.33 9.01
CA LEU A 281 0.88 -25.06 9.47
C LEU A 281 0.00 -25.21 10.72
N PRO A 282 -0.99 -26.14 10.78
CA PRO A 282 -1.82 -26.26 11.97
C PRO A 282 -1.03 -26.61 13.24
N ALA A 283 0.01 -27.42 13.11
CA ALA A 283 0.85 -27.84 14.24
C ALA A 283 1.81 -26.72 14.68
N VAL A 284 2.39 -26.00 13.72
CA VAL A 284 3.22 -24.80 13.96
C VAL A 284 2.43 -23.74 14.73
N TRP A 285 1.21 -23.40 14.30
CA TRP A 285 0.39 -22.41 15.01
C TRP A 285 -0.05 -22.87 16.39
N LYS A 286 -0.33 -24.17 16.56
CA LYS A 286 -0.61 -24.75 17.87
C LYS A 286 0.57 -24.64 18.83
N ASP A 287 1.79 -24.93 18.35
CA ASP A 287 2.99 -24.87 19.19
C ASP A 287 3.44 -23.42 19.45
N LEU A 288 3.21 -22.51 18.51
CA LEU A 288 3.42 -21.08 18.71
C LEU A 288 2.44 -20.50 19.73
N ASP A 289 1.19 -20.96 19.79
CA ASP A 289 0.17 -20.45 20.72
C ASP A 289 0.18 -18.90 20.80
N MET A 290 0.34 -18.29 19.62
CA MET A 290 0.45 -16.86 19.39
C MET A 290 -0.41 -16.52 18.17
N PRO A 291 -1.20 -15.43 18.19
CA PRO A 291 -2.05 -15.07 17.06
C PRO A 291 -1.23 -14.80 15.79
N SER A 292 -1.86 -14.94 14.63
CA SER A 292 -1.21 -14.59 13.36
C SER A 292 -0.96 -13.08 13.26
N GLY A 293 0.25 -12.70 12.84
CA GLY A 293 0.64 -11.32 12.53
C GLY A 293 0.04 -10.77 11.24
N HIS A 294 -0.70 -11.57 10.46
CA HIS A 294 -1.33 -11.15 9.20
C HIS A 294 -0.37 -10.47 8.21
N ALA A 295 0.92 -10.82 8.23
CA ALA A 295 1.98 -10.08 7.56
C ALA A 295 1.77 -9.86 6.05
N TYR A 296 0.92 -10.68 5.41
CA TYR A 296 0.62 -10.62 3.99
C TYR A 296 -0.87 -10.48 3.62
N GLY A 297 -1.78 -10.41 4.60
CA GLY A 297 -3.21 -10.18 4.35
C GLY A 297 -3.52 -8.78 3.82
N LYS A 298 -4.72 -8.59 3.25
CA LYS A 298 -5.34 -7.28 3.06
C LYS A 298 -6.05 -6.88 4.36
N SER A 299 -5.24 -6.59 5.37
CA SER A 299 -5.66 -6.31 6.73
C SER A 299 -4.65 -5.36 7.40
N ILE A 300 -4.90 -5.03 8.66
CA ILE A 300 -3.86 -4.48 9.53
C ILE A 300 -2.70 -5.47 9.62
N ARG A 301 -1.49 -5.00 9.26
CA ARG A 301 -0.29 -5.83 9.31
C ARG A 301 0.50 -5.61 10.59
N THR A 302 0.89 -4.37 10.85
CA THR A 302 1.77 -4.02 11.97
C THR A 302 1.48 -2.63 12.46
N VAL A 303 1.59 -2.44 13.78
CA VAL A 303 1.79 -1.13 14.41
C VAL A 303 3.25 -1.08 14.86
N LYS A 304 4.09 -0.34 14.13
CA LYS A 304 5.51 -0.19 14.47
C LYS A 304 5.67 0.89 15.54
N THR A 305 6.40 0.65 16.60
CA THR A 305 6.61 1.63 17.67
C THR A 305 8.08 1.98 17.85
N CYS A 306 8.38 3.14 18.44
CA CYS A 306 9.66 3.31 19.13
C CYS A 306 9.47 3.08 20.64
N VAL A 307 10.57 3.07 21.39
CA VAL A 307 10.57 2.79 22.83
C VAL A 307 9.98 3.92 23.70
N GLY A 308 9.52 5.02 23.08
CA GLY A 308 8.74 6.07 23.73
C GLY A 308 9.42 6.75 24.93
N SER A 309 8.61 7.44 25.74
CA SER A 309 9.03 8.04 27.01
C SER A 309 9.39 7.02 28.10
N GLU A 310 9.07 5.74 27.89
CA GLU A 310 9.38 4.68 28.85
C GLU A 310 10.89 4.42 28.94
N PHE A 311 11.60 4.44 27.81
CA PHE A 311 13.05 4.16 27.78
C PHE A 311 13.89 5.23 27.08
N CYS A 312 13.33 6.00 26.13
CA CYS A 312 14.12 6.98 25.39
C CYS A 312 14.19 8.29 26.17
N ARG A 313 15.40 8.81 26.39
CA ARG A 313 15.61 10.15 26.99
C ARG A 313 14.98 11.33 26.22
N PHE A 314 14.52 11.08 24.99
CA PHE A 314 13.87 12.06 24.11
C PHE A 314 12.39 11.75 23.88
N GLY A 315 11.89 10.63 24.42
CA GLY A 315 10.48 10.29 24.28
C GLY A 315 9.63 11.28 25.04
N THR A 316 8.73 11.97 24.34
CA THR A 316 7.78 12.92 24.92
C THR A 316 6.49 12.22 25.32
N GLN A 317 6.12 11.16 24.61
CA GLN A 317 4.89 10.40 24.84
C GLN A 317 5.16 8.88 24.88
N ASN A 318 4.25 8.12 25.52
CA ASN A 318 4.33 6.65 25.57
C ASN A 318 3.83 6.03 24.25
N SER A 319 4.72 5.94 23.26
CA SER A 319 4.39 5.35 21.96
C SER A 319 4.22 3.84 21.99
N THR A 320 4.88 3.14 22.91
CA THR A 320 4.83 1.67 22.98
C THR A 320 3.43 1.24 23.39
N GLN A 321 2.90 1.79 24.49
CA GLN A 321 1.55 1.45 24.95
C GLN A 321 0.48 1.85 23.93
N LEU A 322 0.51 3.08 23.41
CA LEU A 322 -0.44 3.50 22.38
C LEU A 322 -0.40 2.61 21.13
N GLY A 323 0.79 2.18 20.71
CA GLY A 323 0.92 1.25 19.58
C GLY A 323 0.35 -0.14 19.87
N ILE A 324 0.50 -0.65 21.10
CA ILE A 324 -0.13 -1.90 21.54
C ILE A 324 -1.66 -1.76 21.54
N ASP A 325 -2.19 -0.67 22.12
CA ASP A 325 -3.63 -0.41 22.20
C ASP A 325 -4.25 -0.31 20.80
N LEU A 326 -3.63 0.45 19.89
CA LEU A 326 -4.08 0.55 18.50
C LEU A 326 -4.02 -0.79 17.76
N GLU A 327 -3.02 -1.64 18.04
CA GLU A 327 -2.96 -2.94 17.39
C GLU A 327 -4.06 -3.88 17.91
N HIS A 328 -4.37 -3.85 19.21
CA HIS A 328 -5.48 -4.59 19.81
C HIS A 328 -6.84 -4.11 19.28
N ASP A 329 -7.06 -2.80 19.22
CA ASP A 329 -8.29 -2.21 18.70
C ASP A 329 -8.60 -2.62 17.27
N LEU A 330 -7.55 -2.87 16.48
CA LEU A 330 -7.66 -3.20 15.08
C LEU A 330 -7.47 -4.69 14.82
N PHE A 331 -7.37 -5.52 15.86
CA PHE A 331 -7.10 -6.95 15.69
C PHE A 331 -8.13 -7.57 14.74
N ASN A 332 -7.64 -8.32 13.75
CA ASN A 332 -8.44 -8.90 12.66
C ASN A 332 -9.17 -7.91 11.73
N MET A 333 -8.81 -6.62 11.72
CA MET A 333 -9.37 -5.68 10.76
C MET A 333 -8.97 -6.01 9.31
N TRP A 334 -9.92 -6.53 8.54
CA TRP A 334 -9.84 -6.64 7.09
C TRP A 334 -10.04 -5.27 6.43
N SER A 335 -9.34 -5.05 5.31
CA SER A 335 -9.29 -3.75 4.64
C SER A 335 -9.14 -3.94 3.12
N PRO A 336 -9.46 -2.92 2.31
CA PRO A 336 -9.39 -3.03 0.85
C PRO A 336 -7.98 -3.41 0.37
N HIS A 337 -6.95 -2.92 1.06
CA HIS A 337 -5.57 -3.35 0.88
C HIS A 337 -4.81 -3.32 2.22
N LYS A 338 -3.62 -3.91 2.30
CA LYS A 338 -2.71 -3.82 3.46
C LYS A 338 -2.64 -2.42 4.08
N VAL A 339 -2.81 -2.36 5.40
CA VAL A 339 -2.68 -1.16 6.23
C VAL A 339 -1.54 -1.36 7.24
N LYS A 340 -0.73 -0.33 7.41
CA LYS A 340 0.32 -0.26 8.43
C LYS A 340 0.18 1.01 9.24
N LEU A 341 0.39 0.89 10.53
CA LEU A 341 0.45 2.01 11.45
C LEU A 341 1.87 2.15 12.00
N ALA A 342 2.20 3.34 12.47
CA ALA A 342 3.34 3.51 13.36
C ALA A 342 3.13 4.63 14.37
N VAL A 343 3.70 4.44 15.56
CA VAL A 343 3.65 5.39 16.68
C VAL A 343 5.08 5.73 17.09
N SER A 344 5.48 6.98 16.90
CA SER A 344 6.73 7.53 17.39
C SER A 344 6.46 8.42 18.59
N GLY A 345 7.14 8.19 19.71
CA GLY A 345 6.93 8.98 20.93
C GLY A 345 7.57 10.36 20.93
N CYS A 346 8.18 10.81 19.83
CA CYS A 346 8.74 12.16 19.65
C CYS A 346 8.93 12.49 18.15
N PRO A 347 9.19 13.76 17.77
CA PRO A 347 9.38 14.18 16.37
C PRO A 347 10.54 13.55 15.61
N ARG A 348 11.44 12.81 16.30
CA ARG A 348 12.53 12.08 15.64
C ARG A 348 12.09 10.89 14.82
N ASN A 349 10.83 10.48 14.99
CA ASN A 349 10.14 9.59 14.07
C ASN A 349 10.84 8.22 13.86
N CYS A 350 11.40 7.62 14.92
CA CYS A 350 12.12 6.34 14.81
C CYS A 350 11.23 5.17 14.33
N ALA A 351 9.90 5.29 14.43
CA ALA A 351 8.96 4.30 13.91
C ALA A 351 8.62 4.51 12.41
N GLU A 352 9.15 5.57 11.78
CA GLU A 352 8.90 5.94 10.38
C GLU A 352 7.41 6.20 10.10
N ALA A 353 6.74 6.90 11.01
CA ALA A 353 5.31 7.24 10.96
C ALA A 353 4.92 7.97 9.67
N GLY A 354 5.77 8.89 9.21
CA GLY A 354 5.56 9.65 7.96
C GLY A 354 5.49 8.84 6.66
N ILE A 355 5.65 7.51 6.68
CA ILE A 355 5.49 6.65 5.48
C ILE A 355 4.54 5.47 5.73
N LYS A 356 3.74 5.52 6.80
CA LYS A 356 2.72 4.51 7.09
C LYS A 356 1.34 5.02 6.68
N ASP A 357 0.41 4.10 6.47
CA ASP A 357 -0.96 4.41 6.07
C ASP A 357 -1.63 5.35 7.11
N VAL A 358 -1.34 5.12 8.40
CA VAL A 358 -1.59 6.07 9.50
C VAL A 358 -0.34 6.20 10.37
N GLY A 359 0.18 7.41 10.51
CA GLY A 359 1.35 7.73 11.31
C GLY A 359 0.98 8.59 12.52
N ILE A 360 1.53 8.26 13.69
CA ILE A 360 1.31 8.99 14.93
C ILE A 360 2.66 9.46 15.48
N ILE A 361 2.79 10.74 15.77
CA ILE A 361 4.00 11.37 16.32
C ILE A 361 3.64 12.12 17.61
N GLY A 362 4.27 11.71 18.71
CA GLY A 362 4.17 12.39 19.99
C GLY A 362 4.93 13.71 20.01
N VAL A 363 4.35 14.69 20.68
CA VAL A 363 4.94 16.00 21.01
C VAL A 363 4.58 16.34 22.45
N ASP A 364 5.21 17.34 23.05
CA ASP A 364 4.91 17.72 24.44
C ASP A 364 3.43 18.12 24.63
N SER A 365 2.83 18.72 23.60
CA SER A 365 1.43 19.17 23.60
C SER A 365 0.40 18.10 23.23
N GLY A 366 0.79 16.83 23.03
CA GLY A 366 -0.12 15.74 22.64
C GLY A 366 0.41 14.91 21.48
N TRP A 367 -0.43 14.66 20.47
CA TRP A 367 -0.17 13.75 19.36
C TRP A 367 -0.54 14.36 18.01
N GLU A 368 0.35 14.23 17.04
CA GLU A 368 0.12 14.59 15.65
C GLU A 368 -0.17 13.32 14.84
N MET A 369 -1.27 13.33 14.10
CA MET A 369 -1.69 12.24 13.23
C MET A 369 -1.46 12.61 11.77
N TYR A 370 -0.98 11.65 11.00
CA TYR A 370 -0.73 11.75 9.58
C TYR A 370 -1.36 10.56 8.86
N ILE A 371 -1.86 10.76 7.63
CA ILE A 371 -2.52 9.70 6.85
C ILE A 371 -1.98 9.66 5.42
N GLY A 372 -2.11 8.50 4.77
CA GLY A 372 -1.78 8.36 3.35
C GLY A 372 -0.31 8.09 3.04
N GLY A 373 0.52 7.81 4.04
CA GLY A 373 1.92 7.43 3.80
C GLY A 373 2.05 6.07 3.14
N ASN A 374 3.09 5.92 2.32
CA ASN A 374 3.37 4.65 1.64
C ASN A 374 4.86 4.39 1.48
N GLY A 375 5.46 3.57 2.35
CA GLY A 375 6.82 3.02 2.12
C GLY A 375 6.86 1.87 1.11
N GLY A 376 6.13 2.00 0.00
CA GLY A 376 5.97 0.98 -1.03
C GLY A 376 6.87 1.20 -2.24
N ILE A 377 6.37 0.83 -3.42
CA ILE A 377 7.04 1.03 -4.70
C ILE A 377 7.34 2.51 -4.94
N LYS A 378 6.29 3.36 -4.85
CA LYS A 378 6.44 4.81 -4.78
C LYS A 378 6.40 5.21 -3.32
N THR A 379 7.46 5.84 -2.85
CA THR A 379 7.48 6.37 -1.49
C THR A 379 6.62 7.63 -1.45
N GLU A 380 5.60 7.63 -0.61
CA GLU A 380 4.71 8.79 -0.42
C GLU A 380 4.78 9.20 1.05
N VAL A 381 4.96 10.49 1.28
CA VAL A 381 4.96 11.08 2.61
C VAL A 381 3.51 11.23 3.08
N ALA A 382 3.22 10.79 4.30
CA ALA A 382 1.92 10.96 4.91
C ALA A 382 1.61 12.44 5.13
N GLU A 383 0.37 12.83 4.87
CA GLU A 383 -0.09 14.20 5.02
C GLU A 383 -0.59 14.46 6.44
N PHE A 384 -0.35 15.65 6.97
CA PHE A 384 -0.84 16.04 8.31
C PHE A 384 -2.38 16.01 8.34
N PHE A 385 -2.92 15.27 9.30
CA PHE A 385 -4.35 15.08 9.46
C PHE A 385 -4.92 15.96 10.56
N VAL A 386 -4.49 15.72 11.80
CA VAL A 386 -4.99 16.42 12.99
C VAL A 386 -3.99 16.35 14.13
N LYS A 387 -4.10 17.28 15.07
CA LYS A 387 -3.40 17.23 16.36
C LYS A 387 -4.42 17.06 17.48
N VAL A 388 -4.22 16.07 18.33
CA VAL A 388 -5.09 15.74 19.47
C VAL A 388 -4.28 15.71 20.76
N LYS A 389 -4.95 15.76 21.91
CA LYS A 389 -4.28 15.85 23.22
C LYS A 389 -4.01 14.46 23.80
N THR A 390 -4.95 13.53 23.67
CA THR A 390 -4.89 12.24 24.39
C THR A 390 -4.74 11.04 23.46
N ALA A 391 -4.32 9.91 24.04
CA ALA A 391 -4.22 8.63 23.35
C ALA A 391 -5.61 8.11 22.91
N GLU A 392 -6.64 8.37 23.71
CA GLU A 392 -8.03 7.99 23.42
C GLU A 392 -8.55 8.74 22.19
N GLU A 393 -8.25 10.04 22.06
CA GLU A 393 -8.56 10.80 20.86
C GLU A 393 -7.82 10.21 19.65
N VAL A 394 -6.54 9.85 19.77
CA VAL A 394 -5.82 9.17 18.66
C VAL A 394 -6.55 7.91 18.21
N ARG A 395 -7.00 7.08 19.16
CA ARG A 395 -7.71 5.83 18.88
C ARG A 395 -9.04 6.09 18.16
N GLU A 396 -9.83 7.07 18.60
CA GLU A 396 -11.09 7.45 17.96
C GLU A 396 -10.89 7.95 16.52
N TYR A 397 -9.99 8.92 16.31
CA TYR A 397 -9.75 9.49 14.98
C TYR A 397 -9.15 8.46 14.02
N ASN A 398 -8.28 7.58 14.53
CA ASN A 398 -7.72 6.48 13.74
C ASN A 398 -8.83 5.51 13.31
N GLY A 399 -9.69 5.10 14.24
CA GLY A 399 -10.79 4.19 13.94
C GLY A 399 -11.76 4.79 12.92
N ALA A 400 -12.10 6.07 13.07
CA ALA A 400 -12.99 6.76 12.15
C ALA A 400 -12.43 6.85 10.73
N PHE A 401 -11.16 7.26 10.57
CA PHE A 401 -10.49 7.31 9.26
C PHE A 401 -10.42 5.93 8.60
N LEU A 402 -10.00 4.91 9.36
CA LEU A 402 -9.88 3.54 8.83
C LEU A 402 -11.24 2.97 8.43
N GLN A 403 -12.32 3.28 9.16
CA GLN A 403 -13.66 2.87 8.76
C GLN A 403 -14.11 3.57 7.48
N LEU A 404 -13.87 4.88 7.35
CA LEU A 404 -14.21 5.62 6.13
C LEU A 404 -13.49 5.00 4.92
N TYR A 405 -12.19 4.73 5.07
CA TYR A 405 -11.40 4.00 4.07
C TYR A 405 -11.99 2.62 3.76
N ARG A 406 -12.40 1.84 4.77
CA ARG A 406 -13.05 0.53 4.58
C ARG A 406 -14.36 0.62 3.81
N GLU A 407 -15.13 1.69 3.99
CA GLU A 407 -16.46 1.89 3.38
C GLU A 407 -16.40 2.44 1.94
N GLU A 408 -15.39 3.25 1.63
CA GLU A 408 -15.31 4.02 0.39
C GLU A 408 -14.22 3.57 -0.59
N ALA A 409 -13.13 2.97 -0.11
CA ALA A 409 -12.06 2.55 -0.99
C ALA A 409 -12.43 1.29 -1.78
N PHE A 410 -11.89 1.23 -2.99
CA PHE A 410 -12.03 0.08 -3.86
C PHE A 410 -11.10 -1.04 -3.40
N TYR A 411 -11.50 -2.29 -3.62
CA TYR A 411 -10.66 -3.43 -3.27
C TYR A 411 -9.32 -3.35 -4.01
N LEU A 412 -8.24 -3.61 -3.27
CA LEU A 412 -6.84 -3.38 -3.67
C LEU A 412 -6.41 -1.92 -3.86
N GLU A 413 -7.20 -0.94 -3.45
CA GLU A 413 -6.80 0.46 -3.39
C GLU A 413 -6.07 0.75 -2.07
N ARG A 414 -4.82 1.24 -2.12
CA ARG A 414 -4.10 1.72 -0.92
C ARG A 414 -4.72 3.01 -0.40
N THR A 415 -4.52 3.30 0.88
CA THR A 415 -4.93 4.57 1.52
C THR A 415 -4.48 5.80 0.72
N VAL A 416 -3.23 5.84 0.28
CA VAL A 416 -2.72 6.94 -0.55
C VAL A 416 -3.48 7.14 -1.87
N HIS A 417 -3.86 6.05 -2.55
CA HIS A 417 -4.60 6.14 -3.80
C HIS A 417 -6.08 6.50 -3.58
N TYR A 418 -6.64 6.01 -2.48
CA TYR A 418 -7.96 6.42 -2.02
C TYR A 418 -7.99 7.93 -1.75
N MET A 419 -7.00 8.44 -1.01
CA MET A 419 -6.87 9.87 -0.72
C MET A 419 -6.69 10.71 -1.99
N GLN A 420 -5.86 10.27 -2.93
CA GLN A 420 -5.72 10.92 -4.24
C GLN A 420 -7.05 10.98 -5.02
N ARG A 421 -7.92 9.97 -4.85
CA ARG A 421 -9.20 9.89 -5.53
C ARG A 421 -10.29 10.74 -4.89
N VAL A 422 -10.42 10.73 -3.56
CA VAL A 422 -11.50 11.44 -2.85
C VAL A 422 -11.11 12.85 -2.40
N GLY A 423 -9.82 13.11 -2.29
CA GLY A 423 -9.28 14.37 -1.76
C GLY A 423 -9.24 14.41 -0.23
N MET A 424 -8.23 15.09 0.31
CA MET A 424 -8.08 15.30 1.76
C MET A 424 -9.28 16.05 2.36
N ASP A 425 -9.85 17.01 1.64
CA ASP A 425 -10.98 17.82 2.13
C ASP A 425 -12.23 16.98 2.41
N HIS A 426 -12.51 15.98 1.57
CA HIS A 426 -13.60 15.02 1.79
C HIS A 426 -13.42 14.27 3.12
N ILE A 427 -12.19 13.81 3.38
CA ILE A 427 -11.84 13.06 4.59
C ILE A 427 -11.90 13.96 5.83
N LYS A 428 -11.39 15.20 5.74
CA LYS A 428 -11.46 16.17 6.83
C LYS A 428 -12.90 16.54 7.17
N LYS A 429 -13.74 16.77 6.17
CA LYS A 429 -15.16 17.03 6.38
C LYS A 429 -15.86 15.86 7.09
N ALA A 430 -15.57 14.62 6.68
CA ALA A 430 -16.21 13.44 7.23
C ALA A 430 -15.74 13.10 8.66
N VAL A 431 -14.49 13.41 9.03
CA VAL A 431 -13.88 12.93 10.28
C VAL A 431 -13.53 14.06 11.26
N LEU A 432 -13.04 15.20 10.78
CA LEU A 432 -12.61 16.30 11.63
C LEU A 432 -13.76 17.29 11.90
N GLU A 433 -14.51 17.66 10.86
CA GLU A 433 -15.53 18.71 10.94
C GLU A 433 -16.89 18.18 11.43
N ASP A 434 -17.15 16.88 11.25
CA ASP A 434 -18.38 16.21 11.70
C ASP A 434 -18.05 15.21 12.83
N GLU A 435 -18.15 15.69 14.07
CA GLU A 435 -17.94 14.87 15.27
C GLU A 435 -18.93 13.72 15.38
N GLY A 436 -20.20 13.94 15.04
CA GLY A 436 -21.23 12.91 15.09
C GLY A 436 -20.91 11.77 14.12
N ASN A 437 -20.50 12.11 12.90
CA ASN A 437 -20.07 11.11 11.92
C ASN A 437 -18.76 10.43 12.31
N ARG A 438 -17.78 11.15 12.89
CA ARG A 438 -16.53 10.56 13.42
C ARG A 438 -16.83 9.46 14.44
N GLN A 439 -17.66 9.76 15.44
CA GLN A 439 -18.05 8.80 16.47
C GLN A 439 -18.82 7.62 15.87
N ALA A 440 -19.73 7.88 14.91
CA ALA A 440 -20.47 6.83 14.22
C ALA A 440 -19.57 5.92 13.38
N LEU A 441 -18.58 6.46 12.68
CA LEU A 441 -17.58 5.69 11.94
C LEU A 441 -16.75 4.81 12.88
N ASN A 442 -16.24 5.37 13.98
CA ASN A 442 -15.49 4.59 14.95
C ASN A 442 -16.36 3.49 15.58
N ALA A 443 -17.61 3.78 15.94
CA ALA A 443 -18.53 2.79 16.48
C ALA A 443 -18.83 1.65 15.49
N ARG A 444 -19.01 1.95 14.19
CA ARG A 444 -19.20 0.92 13.15
C ARG A 444 -17.96 0.03 12.99
N LEU A 445 -16.76 0.59 13.11
CA LEU A 445 -15.53 -0.20 13.12
C LEU A 445 -15.51 -1.17 14.30
N GLN A 446 -15.75 -0.67 15.51
CA GLN A 446 -15.75 -1.50 16.72
C GLN A 446 -16.81 -2.59 16.66
N PHE A 447 -18.02 -2.27 16.17
CA PHE A 447 -19.05 -3.26 15.91
C PHE A 447 -18.57 -4.35 14.95
N ALA A 448 -17.95 -3.96 13.82
CA ALA A 448 -17.46 -4.92 12.84
C ALA A 448 -16.39 -5.85 13.41
N LEU A 449 -15.50 -5.32 14.24
CA LEU A 449 -14.42 -6.10 14.85
C LEU A 449 -14.87 -6.99 16.01
N SER A 450 -16.01 -6.69 16.63
CA SER A 450 -16.55 -7.51 17.73
C SER A 450 -16.90 -8.95 17.33
N PHE A 451 -17.06 -9.21 16.03
CA PHE A 451 -17.32 -10.55 15.48
C PHE A 451 -16.06 -11.33 15.13
N GLU A 452 -14.90 -10.67 15.04
CA GLU A 452 -13.68 -11.33 14.60
C GLU A 452 -13.03 -12.14 15.74
N GLN A 453 -12.61 -13.38 15.44
CA GLN A 453 -11.97 -14.27 16.39
C GLN A 453 -10.60 -14.71 15.89
N ASP A 454 -9.75 -15.25 16.78
CA ASP A 454 -8.48 -15.84 16.34
C ASP A 454 -8.79 -17.06 15.44
N PRO A 455 -8.42 -17.01 14.15
CA PRO A 455 -8.77 -18.04 13.18
C PRO A 455 -8.09 -19.39 13.49
N TRP A 456 -6.96 -19.39 14.21
CA TRP A 456 -6.28 -20.63 14.55
C TRP A 456 -6.90 -21.33 15.74
N LYS A 457 -7.45 -20.57 16.70
CA LYS A 457 -8.17 -21.16 17.82
C LYS A 457 -9.35 -21.99 17.32
N GLU A 458 -10.16 -21.44 16.41
CA GLU A 458 -11.29 -22.15 15.81
C GLU A 458 -10.84 -23.38 15.01
N ARG A 459 -9.79 -23.25 14.19
CA ARG A 459 -9.29 -24.37 13.36
C ARG A 459 -8.62 -25.47 14.16
N ILE A 460 -7.98 -25.16 15.28
CA ILE A 460 -7.41 -26.15 16.18
C ILE A 460 -8.53 -26.99 16.80
N GLU A 461 -9.64 -26.33 17.18
CA GLU A 461 -10.82 -26.94 17.81
C GLU A 461 -11.74 -27.68 16.81
N GLN A 462 -11.77 -27.29 15.53
CA GLN A 462 -12.67 -27.83 14.50
C GLN A 462 -11.93 -28.67 13.42
N PRO A 463 -11.92 -30.01 13.49
CA PRO A 463 -11.17 -30.88 12.58
C PRO A 463 -11.52 -30.72 11.09
N GLN A 464 -12.78 -30.39 10.75
CA GLN A 464 -13.23 -30.19 9.38
C GLN A 464 -12.50 -29.04 8.66
N LEU A 465 -12.07 -28.01 9.38
CA LEU A 465 -11.33 -26.87 8.83
C LEU A 465 -9.85 -27.22 8.57
N LYS A 466 -9.36 -28.35 9.09
CA LYS A 466 -7.98 -28.84 8.86
C LYS A 466 -7.82 -29.55 7.51
N LYS A 467 -8.92 -30.02 6.90
CA LYS A 467 -8.90 -30.81 5.66
C LYS A 467 -8.19 -30.10 4.49
N GLU A 468 -8.13 -28.77 4.46
CA GLU A 468 -7.42 -28.04 3.39
C GLU A 468 -5.88 -28.14 3.47
N PHE A 469 -5.34 -28.59 4.62
CA PHE A 469 -3.91 -28.78 4.86
C PHE A 469 -3.47 -30.24 4.71
N ASP A 470 -4.42 -31.17 4.67
CA ASP A 470 -4.12 -32.59 4.48
C ASP A 470 -3.58 -32.83 3.06
N ARG A 471 -2.53 -33.64 2.97
CA ARG A 471 -2.03 -34.10 1.67
C ARG A 471 -3.05 -35.03 1.04
N ILE A 472 -3.48 -34.72 -0.18
CA ILE A 472 -4.26 -35.66 -0.99
C ILE A 472 -3.31 -36.78 -1.41
N ALA A 473 -3.59 -38.01 -0.97
CA ALA A 473 -2.84 -39.18 -1.40
C ALA A 473 -3.04 -39.37 -2.90
N ILE A 474 -1.97 -39.28 -3.68
CA ILE A 474 -2.00 -39.62 -5.10
C ILE A 474 -1.96 -41.14 -5.17
N THR A 475 -3.10 -41.76 -5.47
CA THR A 475 -3.13 -43.16 -5.85
C THR A 475 -2.59 -43.25 -7.27
N GLU A 476 -1.40 -43.80 -7.46
CA GLU A 476 -0.98 -44.22 -8.80
C GLU A 476 -1.96 -45.31 -9.25
N LEU A 477 -2.73 -45.01 -10.30
CA LEU A 477 -3.56 -46.01 -10.94
C LEU A 477 -2.61 -46.98 -11.63
N ALA A 478 -2.60 -48.22 -11.13
CA ALA A 478 -1.76 -49.32 -11.61
C ALA A 478 -2.09 -49.72 -13.05
#